data_AF-A0A3M1A5F4-F1
#
_entry.id   AF-A0A3M1A5F4-F1
#
_cell.length_a   1.000
_cell.length_b   1.000
_cell.length_c   1.000
_cell.angle_alpha   90.00
_cell.angle_beta   90.00
_cell.angle_gamma   90.00
#
_symmetry.space_group_name_H-M   'P 1'
#
loop_
_entity.id
_entity.type
_entity.pdbx_description
1 polymer ?
#
loop_
_entity_poly.entity_id
_entity_poly.type
_entity_poly.pdbx_seq_one_letter_code
_entity_poly.pdbx_strand_id
1 'polypeptide(L)'
;LGHSMGGLVAMEMAFRVPEALRGVIVVDIAPRPHYARVSDVLEAMSRIQVRTLESKKEVDQELAKAIAEPEVRQFVLTNLIVSESGLNWRINLPVLQAFLVESQAYQPAPTDIYEGPALFIRGEKSGYIRDQDFTMIQHHFPAASFKTVPEAGHWVHYENPEALIQFVEEFLQQIQSGL
;
A
#
# COMPACT_ATOMS: atom_id res chain seq x y z
N LEU A 1 -7.82 3.04 -6.65
CA LEU A 1 -7.69 2.47 -5.29
C LEU A 1 -6.23 2.09 -5.08
N GLY A 2 -5.65 2.46 -3.94
CA GLY A 2 -4.30 2.04 -3.57
C GLY A 2 -4.16 1.86 -2.07
N HIS A 3 -3.49 0.77 -1.64
CA HIS A 3 -3.15 0.50 -0.25
C HIS A 3 -1.69 0.85 0.03
N SER A 4 -1.40 1.40 1.22
CA SER A 4 -0.04 1.72 1.66
C SER A 4 0.70 2.56 0.60
N MET A 5 1.89 2.13 0.15
CA MET A 5 2.61 2.81 -0.94
C MET A 5 1.78 2.99 -2.23
N GLY A 6 0.90 2.03 -2.58
CA GLY A 6 -0.02 2.18 -3.71
C GLY A 6 -1.04 3.31 -3.50
N GLY A 7 -1.35 3.64 -2.24
CA GLY A 7 -2.16 4.81 -1.90
C GLY A 7 -1.43 6.12 -2.18
N LEU A 8 -0.11 6.20 -1.95
CA LEU A 8 0.69 7.36 -2.35
C LEU A 8 0.69 7.55 -3.87
N VAL A 9 0.84 6.44 -4.62
CA VAL A 9 0.71 6.47 -6.09
C VAL A 9 -0.68 6.95 -6.51
N ALA A 10 -1.73 6.50 -5.84
CA ALA A 10 -3.09 6.93 -6.13
C ALA A 10 -3.32 8.43 -5.85
N MET A 11 -2.76 8.95 -4.74
CA MET A 11 -2.76 10.38 -4.45
C MET A 11 -2.03 11.17 -5.54
N GLU A 12 -0.84 10.70 -5.93
CA GLU A 12 -0.02 11.45 -6.86
C GLU A 12 -0.63 11.44 -8.28
N MET A 13 -1.27 10.34 -8.69
CA MET A 13 -2.12 10.33 -9.88
C MET A 13 -3.26 11.36 -9.79
N ALA A 14 -3.85 11.54 -8.60
CA ALA A 14 -4.92 12.51 -8.40
C ALA A 14 -4.44 13.97 -8.52
N PHE A 15 -3.22 14.27 -8.11
CA PHE A 15 -2.66 15.61 -8.27
C PHE A 15 -2.17 15.90 -9.69
N ARG A 16 -1.62 14.89 -10.39
CA ARG A 16 -0.97 15.10 -11.70
C ARG A 16 -1.91 14.96 -12.89
N VAL A 17 -2.90 14.08 -12.82
CA VAL A 17 -3.86 13.81 -13.90
C VAL A 17 -5.30 13.68 -13.37
N PRO A 18 -5.81 14.69 -12.64
CA PRO A 18 -7.12 14.64 -11.99
C PRO A 18 -8.27 14.33 -12.96
N GLU A 19 -8.17 14.80 -14.20
CA GLU A 19 -9.18 14.61 -15.26
C GLU A 19 -9.33 13.16 -15.73
N ALA A 20 -8.31 12.33 -15.49
CA ALA A 20 -8.37 10.90 -15.79
C ALA A 20 -9.10 10.10 -14.69
N LEU A 21 -9.43 10.73 -13.56
CA LEU A 21 -9.99 10.06 -12.39
C LEU A 21 -11.42 10.53 -12.11
N ARG A 22 -12.33 9.57 -11.91
CA ARG A 22 -13.66 9.86 -11.33
C ARG A 22 -13.65 9.94 -9.80
N GLY A 23 -12.58 9.45 -9.17
CA GLY A 23 -12.39 9.48 -7.73
C GLY A 23 -11.20 8.63 -7.32
N VAL A 24 -10.72 8.84 -6.09
CA VAL A 24 -9.57 8.12 -5.52
C VAL A 24 -9.96 7.41 -4.23
N ILE A 25 -9.47 6.17 -4.06
CA ILE A 25 -9.60 5.43 -2.81
C ILE A 25 -8.19 5.18 -2.28
N VAL A 26 -7.90 5.67 -1.08
CA VAL A 26 -6.64 5.49 -0.37
C VAL A 26 -6.89 4.62 0.84
N VAL A 27 -6.15 3.51 0.94
CA VAL A 27 -6.29 2.56 2.04
C VAL A 27 -5.03 2.61 2.91
N ASP A 28 -5.22 3.10 4.12
CA ASP A 28 -4.32 3.01 5.26
C ASP A 28 -2.93 3.62 5.04
N ILE A 29 -2.90 4.84 4.48
CA ILE A 29 -1.70 5.68 4.32
C ILE A 29 -2.10 7.17 4.29
N ALA A 30 -1.33 8.02 4.96
CA ALA A 30 -1.51 9.48 4.94
C ALA A 30 -0.49 10.17 4.02
N PRO A 31 -0.78 11.37 3.45
CA PRO A 31 0.15 12.14 2.61
C PRO A 31 1.29 12.83 3.40
N ARG A 32 2.07 12.07 4.15
CA ARG A 32 3.22 12.56 4.93
C ARG A 32 4.36 11.54 4.94
N PRO A 33 5.56 11.93 5.40
CA PRO A 33 6.65 10.99 5.60
C PRO A 33 6.23 9.82 6.52
N HIS A 34 6.61 8.60 6.13
CA HIS A 34 6.42 7.38 6.91
C HIS A 34 7.73 6.63 6.99
N TYR A 35 8.17 6.29 8.20
CA TYR A 35 9.31 5.40 8.40
C TYR A 35 8.79 3.96 8.36
N ALA A 36 8.92 3.30 7.21
CA ALA A 36 8.41 1.96 7.01
C ALA A 36 9.44 0.89 7.41
N ARG A 37 9.03 -0.10 8.20
CA ARG A 37 9.78 -1.36 8.45
C ARG A 37 9.92 -2.26 7.21
N VAL A 38 9.33 -1.86 6.07
CA VAL A 38 9.35 -2.62 4.81
C VAL A 38 10.76 -2.70 4.21
N SER A 39 11.66 -1.79 4.63
CA SER A 39 13.09 -1.85 4.29
C SER A 39 13.69 -3.23 4.56
N ASP A 40 13.38 -3.80 5.72
CA ASP A 40 14.05 -5.02 6.21
C ASP A 40 13.62 -6.24 5.40
N VAL A 41 12.36 -6.26 4.95
CA VAL A 41 11.82 -7.31 4.09
C VAL A 41 12.45 -7.26 2.70
N LEU A 42 12.49 -6.08 2.06
CA LEU A 42 13.12 -5.96 0.74
C LEU A 42 14.63 -6.20 0.81
N GLU A 43 15.29 -5.77 1.88
CA GLU A 43 16.69 -6.06 2.13
C GLU A 43 16.92 -7.58 2.24
N ALA A 44 16.11 -8.28 3.04
CA ALA A 44 16.16 -9.74 3.15
C ALA A 44 15.96 -10.41 1.78
N MET A 45 14.97 -9.97 1.00
CA MET A 45 14.72 -10.51 -0.36
C MET A 45 15.92 -10.28 -1.29
N SER A 46 16.56 -9.11 -1.23
CA SER A 46 17.67 -8.75 -2.12
C SER A 46 18.95 -9.54 -1.84
N ARG A 47 19.11 -10.05 -0.62
CA ARG A 47 20.25 -10.89 -0.22
C ARG A 47 20.11 -12.35 -0.72
N ILE A 48 18.89 -12.78 -1.06
CA ILE A 48 18.63 -14.16 -1.49
C ILE A 48 18.86 -14.30 -3.00
N GLN A 49 19.83 -15.12 -3.38
CA GLN A 49 20.02 -15.55 -4.76
C GLN A 49 19.03 -16.65 -5.12
N VAL A 50 17.76 -16.29 -5.33
CA VAL A 50 16.67 -17.28 -5.52
C VAL A 50 16.92 -18.30 -6.64
N ARG A 51 17.71 -17.94 -7.65
CA ARG A 51 18.09 -18.83 -8.77
C ARG A 51 18.97 -20.01 -8.36
N THR A 52 19.62 -19.96 -7.20
CA THR A 52 20.45 -21.06 -6.69
C THR A 52 19.66 -22.03 -5.82
N LEU A 53 18.36 -21.80 -5.64
CA LEU A 53 17.48 -22.60 -4.80
C LEU A 53 16.52 -23.40 -5.68
N GLU A 54 16.12 -24.58 -5.19
CA GLU A 54 15.32 -25.54 -5.96
C GLU A 54 13.83 -25.47 -5.62
N SER A 55 13.48 -24.91 -4.46
CA SER A 55 12.11 -24.94 -3.97
C SER A 55 11.67 -23.67 -3.23
N LYS A 56 10.36 -23.38 -3.27
CA LYS A 56 9.74 -22.34 -2.45
C LYS A 56 10.02 -22.54 -0.95
N LYS A 57 10.19 -23.79 -0.52
CA LYS A 57 10.52 -24.16 0.86
C LYS A 57 11.92 -23.70 1.26
N GLU A 58 12.92 -23.86 0.38
CA GLU A 58 14.27 -23.34 0.64
C GLU A 58 14.28 -21.81 0.70
N VAL A 59 13.54 -21.14 -0.19
CA VAL A 59 13.40 -19.68 -0.14
C VAL A 59 12.77 -19.22 1.18
N ASP A 60 11.74 -19.93 1.69
CA ASP A 60 11.15 -19.65 3.00
C ASP A 60 12.16 -19.80 4.15
N GLN A 61 13.01 -20.84 4.10
CA GLN A 61 14.07 -21.06 5.10
C GLN A 61 15.11 -19.93 5.11
N GLU A 62 15.47 -19.41 3.93
CA GLU A 62 16.36 -18.25 3.83
C GLU A 62 15.69 -16.98 4.37
N LEU A 63 14.42 -16.72 4.01
CA LEU A 63 13.66 -15.59 4.53
C LEU A 63 13.49 -15.65 6.06
N ALA A 64 13.33 -16.84 6.63
CA ALA A 64 13.16 -17.05 8.07
C ALA A 64 14.36 -16.58 8.92
N LYS A 65 15.54 -16.42 8.30
CA LYS A 65 16.73 -15.89 8.98
C LYS A 65 16.63 -14.39 9.29
N ALA A 66 15.77 -13.66 8.57
CA ALA A 66 15.61 -12.21 8.70
C ALA A 66 14.16 -11.78 9.02
N ILE A 67 13.17 -12.59 8.66
CA ILE A 67 11.75 -12.31 8.84
C ILE A 67 11.16 -13.41 9.72
N ALA A 68 10.90 -13.10 10.99
CA ALA A 68 10.42 -14.07 11.96
C ALA A 68 8.96 -14.49 11.69
N GLU A 69 8.15 -13.56 11.20
CA GLU A 69 6.72 -13.68 11.00
C GLU A 69 6.39 -14.57 9.79
N PRO A 70 5.81 -15.77 9.99
CA PRO A 70 5.51 -16.69 8.90
C PRO A 70 4.56 -16.09 7.85
N GLU A 71 3.58 -15.30 8.30
CA GLU A 71 2.59 -14.66 7.42
C GLU A 71 3.25 -13.67 6.45
N VAL A 72 4.21 -12.87 6.93
CA VAL A 72 5.00 -11.96 6.08
C VAL A 72 5.83 -12.73 5.07
N ARG A 73 6.45 -13.84 5.46
CA ARG A 73 7.19 -14.69 4.52
C ARG A 73 6.27 -15.31 3.47
N GLN A 74 5.11 -15.82 3.86
CA GLN A 74 4.14 -16.37 2.91
C GLN A 74 3.66 -15.32 1.92
N PHE A 75 3.41 -14.09 2.38
CA PHE A 75 3.11 -12.96 1.51
C PHE A 75 4.25 -12.66 0.53
N VAL A 76 5.50 -12.56 1.00
CA VAL A 76 6.69 -12.36 0.14
C VAL A 76 6.79 -13.45 -0.93
N LEU A 77 6.61 -14.71 -0.53
CA LEU A 77 6.71 -15.86 -1.42
C LEU A 77 5.60 -15.92 -2.49
N THR A 78 4.54 -15.10 -2.40
CA THR A 78 3.58 -14.93 -3.52
C THR A 78 4.22 -14.24 -4.74
N ASN A 79 5.36 -13.59 -4.55
CA ASN A 79 6.16 -12.99 -5.62
C ASN A 79 7.21 -13.93 -6.21
N LEU A 80 7.31 -15.18 -5.73
CA LEU A 80 8.22 -16.17 -6.28
C LEU A 80 7.56 -16.87 -7.48
N ILE A 81 8.24 -16.88 -8.62
CA ILE A 81 7.81 -17.56 -9.84
C ILE A 81 8.87 -18.57 -10.31
N VAL A 82 8.43 -19.61 -11.00
CA VAL A 82 9.30 -20.56 -11.71
C VAL A 82 9.39 -20.12 -13.16
N SER A 83 10.59 -19.93 -13.69
CA SER A 83 10.85 -19.69 -15.11
C SER A 83 11.78 -20.76 -15.67
N GLU A 84 12.04 -20.73 -16.98
CA GLU A 84 13.04 -21.59 -17.64
C GLU A 84 14.44 -21.47 -17.01
N SER A 85 14.72 -20.33 -16.37
CA SER A 85 15.99 -20.05 -15.70
C SER A 85 15.97 -20.31 -14.19
N GLY A 86 14.97 -21.06 -13.71
CA GLY A 86 14.78 -21.40 -12.30
C GLY A 86 13.87 -20.43 -11.55
N LEU A 87 14.02 -20.40 -10.22
CA LEU A 87 13.22 -19.53 -9.34
C LEU A 87 13.63 -18.06 -9.49
N ASN A 88 12.62 -17.18 -9.54
CA ASN A 88 12.80 -15.75 -9.73
C ASN A 88 11.80 -14.94 -8.90
N TRP A 89 12.20 -13.74 -8.51
CA TRP A 89 11.26 -12.73 -8.02
C TRP A 89 10.52 -12.13 -9.22
N ARG A 90 9.18 -12.15 -9.17
CA ARG A 90 8.29 -11.50 -10.15
C ARG A 90 8.44 -9.98 -10.11
N ILE A 91 8.74 -9.44 -8.95
CA ILE A 91 8.83 -8.00 -8.70
C ILE A 91 10.23 -7.47 -9.02
N ASN A 92 10.28 -6.22 -9.50
CA ASN A 92 11.54 -5.53 -9.74
C ASN A 92 12.11 -4.99 -8.41
N LEU A 93 12.85 -5.85 -7.70
CA LEU A 93 13.41 -5.54 -6.38
C LEU A 93 14.28 -4.27 -6.37
N PRO A 94 15.23 -4.06 -7.31
CA PRO A 94 16.03 -2.84 -7.33
C PRO A 94 15.19 -1.56 -7.39
N VAL A 95 14.16 -1.56 -8.24
CA VAL A 95 13.26 -0.41 -8.38
C VAL A 95 12.45 -0.20 -7.10
N LEU A 96 11.89 -1.26 -6.52
CA LEU A 96 11.15 -1.15 -5.26
C LEU A 96 12.01 -0.64 -4.09
N GLN A 97 13.28 -1.06 -4.02
CA GLN A 97 14.20 -0.56 -3.00
C GLN A 97 14.47 0.93 -3.15
N ALA A 98 14.70 1.41 -4.37
CA ALA A 98 14.89 2.83 -4.64
C ALA A 98 13.64 3.65 -4.28
N PHE A 99 12.46 3.19 -4.72
CA PHE A 99 11.20 3.85 -4.43
C PHE A 99 10.81 3.83 -2.96
N LEU A 100 11.18 2.80 -2.19
CA LEU A 100 10.93 2.81 -0.75
C LEU A 100 11.61 4.00 -0.09
N VAL A 101 12.87 4.27 -0.42
CA VAL A 101 13.62 5.41 0.15
C VAL A 101 12.92 6.72 -0.19
N GLU A 102 12.51 6.90 -1.44
CA GLU A 102 11.76 8.09 -1.88
C GLU A 102 10.40 8.22 -1.18
N SER A 103 9.67 7.11 -1.07
CA SER A 103 8.33 7.07 -0.46
C SER A 103 8.35 7.40 1.05
N GLN A 104 9.45 7.11 1.74
CA GLN A 104 9.59 7.47 3.15
C GLN A 104 9.64 8.99 3.36
N ALA A 105 10.17 9.72 2.38
CA ALA A 105 10.22 11.17 2.36
C ALA A 105 9.03 11.81 1.63
N TYR A 106 8.05 11.01 1.19
CA TYR A 106 6.93 11.51 0.41
C TYR A 106 6.13 12.55 1.20
N GLN A 107 5.95 13.70 0.55
CA GLN A 107 5.08 14.76 1.01
C GLN A 107 4.57 15.52 -0.23
N PRO A 108 3.25 15.68 -0.40
CA PRO A 108 2.73 16.49 -1.49
C PRO A 108 3.15 17.95 -1.34
N ALA A 109 3.24 18.69 -2.45
CA ALA A 109 3.43 20.13 -2.39
C ALA A 109 2.21 20.79 -1.72
N PRO A 110 2.35 21.92 -1.00
CA PRO A 110 1.21 22.61 -0.39
C PRO A 110 0.10 23.00 -1.38
N THR A 111 0.44 23.12 -2.66
CA THR A 111 -0.45 23.44 -3.77
C THR A 111 -1.04 22.22 -4.47
N ASP A 112 -0.58 21.01 -4.15
CA ASP A 112 -1.14 19.78 -4.71
C ASP A 112 -2.51 19.54 -4.05
N ILE A 113 -3.59 19.83 -4.78
CA ILE A 113 -4.98 19.73 -4.32
C ILE A 113 -5.77 18.93 -5.35
N TYR A 114 -6.48 17.91 -4.89
CA TYR A 114 -7.46 17.16 -5.67
C TYR A 114 -8.87 17.48 -5.18
N GLU A 115 -9.63 18.20 -6.00
CA GLU A 115 -11.01 18.60 -5.67
C GLU A 115 -12.03 17.50 -5.91
N GLY A 116 -11.65 16.42 -6.61
CA GLY A 116 -12.55 15.31 -6.92
C GLY A 116 -12.83 14.42 -5.71
N PRO A 117 -13.81 13.51 -5.82
CA PRO A 117 -14.21 12.66 -4.71
C PRO A 117 -13.06 11.76 -4.24
N ALA A 118 -12.83 11.73 -2.93
CA ALA A 118 -11.81 10.89 -2.32
C ALA A 118 -12.38 10.09 -1.14
N LEU A 119 -11.98 8.84 -1.03
CA LEU A 119 -12.26 8.00 0.13
C LEU A 119 -10.95 7.57 0.77
N PHE A 120 -10.78 7.93 2.04
CA PHE A 120 -9.69 7.48 2.89
C PHE A 120 -10.22 6.43 3.86
N ILE A 121 -9.65 5.22 3.78
CA ILE A 121 -10.01 4.10 4.63
C ILE A 121 -8.83 3.79 5.53
N ARG A 122 -9.02 3.71 6.85
CA ARG A 122 -7.97 3.30 7.80
C ARG A 122 -8.35 2.04 8.56
N GLY A 123 -7.37 1.26 8.99
CA GLY A 123 -7.58 0.24 10.01
C GLY A 123 -7.68 0.88 11.40
N GLU A 124 -8.63 0.46 12.22
CA GLU A 124 -8.82 0.99 13.58
C GLU A 124 -7.56 0.83 14.46
N LYS A 125 -6.88 -0.30 14.33
CA LYS A 125 -5.64 -0.61 15.05
C LYS A 125 -4.39 -0.17 14.29
N SER A 126 -4.56 0.51 13.15
CA SER A 126 -3.45 1.01 12.36
C SER A 126 -2.97 2.39 12.83
N GLY A 127 -1.66 2.59 12.80
CA GLY A 127 -1.02 3.88 13.08
C GLY A 127 -0.72 4.72 11.82
N TYR A 128 -1.10 4.24 10.62
CA TYR A 128 -0.75 4.87 9.34
C TYR A 128 -1.59 6.11 9.00
N ILE A 129 -2.85 6.14 9.44
CA ILE A 129 -3.72 7.33 9.40
C ILE A 129 -4.26 7.59 10.81
N ARG A 130 -3.83 8.69 11.41
CA ARG A 130 -4.25 9.12 12.75
C ARG A 130 -5.28 10.25 12.65
N ASP A 131 -6.02 10.52 13.72
CA ASP A 131 -7.01 11.62 13.73
C ASP A 131 -6.38 12.97 13.38
N GLN A 132 -5.16 13.21 13.85
CA GLN A 132 -4.38 14.42 13.52
C GLN A 132 -4.04 14.55 12.02
N ASP A 133 -4.08 13.46 11.26
CA ASP A 133 -3.77 13.49 9.82
C ASP A 133 -4.98 13.98 9.01
N PHE A 134 -6.20 14.01 9.57
CA PHE A 134 -7.42 14.38 8.84
C PHE A 134 -7.40 15.81 8.30
N THR A 135 -6.92 16.78 9.09
CA THR A 135 -6.82 18.17 8.63
C THR A 135 -5.90 18.30 7.42
N MET A 136 -4.77 17.59 7.41
CA MET A 136 -3.83 17.60 6.30
C MET A 136 -4.40 16.86 5.09
N ILE A 137 -5.08 15.73 5.30
CA ILE A 137 -5.77 15.03 4.22
C ILE A 137 -6.84 15.92 3.59
N GLN A 138 -7.66 16.61 4.40
CA GLN A 138 -8.70 17.51 3.91
C GLN A 138 -8.15 18.74 3.18
N HIS A 139 -6.94 19.22 3.55
CA HIS A 139 -6.27 20.27 2.79
C HIS A 139 -5.97 19.83 1.35
N HIS A 140 -5.39 18.64 1.18
CA HIS A 140 -5.04 18.10 -0.14
C HIS A 140 -6.25 17.49 -0.89
N PHE A 141 -7.26 17.03 -0.16
CA PHE A 141 -8.45 16.35 -0.67
C PHE A 141 -9.71 16.94 -0.01
N PRO A 142 -10.18 18.13 -0.42
CA PRO A 142 -11.30 18.80 0.24
C PRO A 142 -12.62 18.01 0.24
N ALA A 143 -12.82 17.15 -0.77
CA ALA A 143 -13.97 16.24 -0.88
C ALA A 143 -13.72 14.85 -0.25
N ALA A 144 -12.72 14.72 0.62
CA ALA A 144 -12.40 13.46 1.28
C ALA A 144 -13.48 13.03 2.27
N SER A 145 -13.92 11.79 2.12
CA SER A 145 -14.66 11.03 3.13
C SER A 145 -13.73 10.04 3.84
N PHE A 146 -14.05 9.72 5.10
CA PHE A 146 -13.24 8.84 5.94
C PHE A 146 -14.04 7.64 6.42
N LYS A 147 -13.45 6.46 6.34
CA LYS A 147 -14.00 5.22 6.91
C LYS A 147 -12.95 4.54 7.77
N THR A 148 -13.37 3.97 8.89
CA THR A 148 -12.51 3.17 9.77
C THR A 148 -13.00 1.73 9.74
N VAL A 149 -12.08 0.81 9.43
CA VAL A 149 -12.35 -0.63 9.40
C VAL A 149 -12.12 -1.18 10.81
N PRO A 150 -13.16 -1.71 11.47
CA PRO A 150 -13.06 -2.15 12.85
C PRO A 150 -12.13 -3.34 12.99
N GLU A 151 -11.41 -3.38 14.12
CA GLU A 151 -10.50 -4.44 14.54
C GLU A 151 -9.29 -4.73 13.63
N ALA A 152 -9.14 -4.01 12.51
CA ALA A 152 -8.06 -4.20 11.54
C ALA A 152 -6.82 -3.34 11.85
N GLY A 153 -5.64 -3.92 11.69
CA GLY A 153 -4.36 -3.21 11.60
C GLY A 153 -4.08 -2.68 10.19
N HIS A 154 -2.80 -2.70 9.79
CA HIS A 154 -2.39 -2.14 8.49
C HIS A 154 -2.84 -2.99 7.30
N TRP A 155 -3.05 -4.30 7.49
CA TRP A 155 -3.41 -5.21 6.41
C TRP A 155 -4.93 -5.30 6.32
N VAL A 156 -5.57 -4.14 6.19
CA VAL A 156 -7.03 -3.94 6.20
C VAL A 156 -7.76 -4.94 5.30
N HIS A 157 -7.24 -5.16 4.09
CA HIS A 157 -7.80 -6.06 3.08
C HIS A 157 -7.70 -7.55 3.43
N TYR A 158 -6.80 -7.92 4.34
CA TYR A 158 -6.64 -9.28 4.85
C TYR A 158 -7.37 -9.47 6.18
N GLU A 159 -7.30 -8.48 7.07
CA GLU A 159 -7.81 -8.57 8.43
C GLU A 159 -9.34 -8.39 8.52
N ASN A 160 -9.92 -7.53 7.67
CA ASN A 160 -11.37 -7.35 7.60
C ASN A 160 -11.80 -6.97 6.16
N PRO A 161 -11.77 -7.95 5.23
CA PRO A 161 -12.10 -7.72 3.83
C PRO A 161 -13.56 -7.29 3.63
N GLU A 162 -14.48 -7.78 4.46
CA GLU A 162 -15.92 -7.51 4.34
C GLU A 162 -16.23 -6.02 4.48
N ALA A 163 -15.73 -5.38 5.56
CA ALA A 163 -15.90 -3.96 5.78
C ALA A 163 -15.20 -3.12 4.70
N LEU A 164 -14.00 -3.52 4.26
CA LEU A 164 -13.30 -2.85 3.18
C LEU A 164 -14.10 -2.88 1.88
N ILE A 165 -14.60 -4.06 1.48
CA ILE A 165 -15.41 -4.25 0.26
C ILE A 165 -16.65 -3.38 0.34
N GLN A 166 -17.38 -3.41 1.45
CA GLN A 166 -18.57 -2.58 1.64
C GLN A 166 -18.27 -1.09 1.42
N PHE A 167 -17.23 -0.55 2.06
CA PHE A 167 -16.88 0.86 1.90
C PHE A 167 -16.46 1.23 0.48
N VAL A 168 -15.74 0.32 -0.21
CA VAL A 168 -15.37 0.51 -1.60
C VAL A 168 -16.59 0.49 -2.51
N GLU A 169 -17.51 -0.45 -2.33
CA GLU A 169 -18.74 -0.56 -3.12
C GLU A 169 -19.65 0.65 -2.93
N GLU A 170 -19.86 1.10 -1.69
CA GLU A 170 -20.62 2.32 -1.37
C GLU A 170 -20.06 3.54 -2.12
N PHE A 171 -18.74 3.72 -2.10
CA PHE A 171 -18.09 4.83 -2.80
C PHE A 171 -18.20 4.70 -4.32
N LEU A 172 -17.98 3.51 -4.87
CA LEU A 172 -18.11 3.29 -6.32
C LEU A 172 -19.54 3.55 -6.81
N GLN A 173 -20.56 3.21 -6.02
CA GLN A 173 -21.95 3.52 -6.33
C GLN A 173 -22.22 5.03 -6.34
N GLN A 174 -21.68 5.78 -5.36
CA GLN A 174 -21.77 7.25 -5.32
C GLN A 174 -21.17 7.87 -6.60
N ILE A 175 -19.94 7.48 -6.94
CA ILE A 175 -19.25 7.93 -8.16
C ILE A 175 -20.07 7.64 -9.43
N GLN A 176 -20.67 6.46 -9.53
CA GLN A 176 -21.49 6.08 -10.69
C GLN A 176 -22.78 6.87 -10.78
N SER A 177 -23.36 7.26 -9.64
CA SER A 177 -24.60 8.06 -9.59
C SER A 177 -24.40 9.54 -9.89
N GLY A 178 -23.16 10.03 -9.95
CA GLY A 178 -22.85 11.45 -10.20
C GLY A 178 -23.19 12.37 -9.03
N LEU A 179 -23.35 11.80 -7.84
CA LEU A 179 -23.62 12.47 -6.57
C LEU A 179 -22.38 12.46 -5.68
#